data_AF-A0A3D2XXK7-F1
#
_entry.id   AF-A0A3D2XXK7-F1
#
_cell.length_a   1.000
_cell.length_b   1.000
_cell.length_c   1.000
_cell.angle_alpha   90.00
_cell.angle_beta   90.00
_cell.angle_gamma   90.00
#
_symmetry.space_group_name_H-M   'P 1'
#
loop_
_entity.id
_entity.type
_entity.pdbx_description
1 polymer ?
#
loop_
_entity_poly.entity_id
_entity_poly.type
_entity_poly.pdbx_seq_one_letter_code
_entity_poly.pdbx_strand_id
1 'polypeptide(L)'
;SHDLHNIWTMGNDDYAMALAANTVANMGGGWALVNDGKVVATVRLDVGGLMTARPVNEVAAEMEKLHHQADKMAWINANGLPERMRFAFLTAAPWKWQLVAPYEGNPGGLVDVTTGNTHEIIW
;
A
#
# COMPACT_ATOMS: atom_id res chain seq x y z
N SER A 1 -3.77 -4.29 -0.01
CA SER A 1 -4.44 -4.71 -1.24
C SER A 1 -5.17 -6.01 -0.97
N HIS A 2 -6.49 -5.95 -0.80
CA HIS A 2 -7.30 -7.16 -0.72
C HIS A 2 -7.56 -7.67 -2.14
N ASP A 3 -7.51 -8.97 -2.45
CA ASP A 3 -7.23 -10.13 -1.56
C ASP A 3 -5.89 -10.82 -1.84
N LEU A 4 -5.15 -10.38 -2.86
CA LEU A 4 -3.84 -10.97 -3.19
C LEU A 4 -2.76 -10.57 -2.19
N HIS A 5 -2.96 -9.47 -1.46
CA HIS A 5 -2.02 -8.97 -0.44
C HIS A 5 -0.59 -8.75 -0.94
N ASN A 6 -0.42 -8.55 -2.25
CA ASN A 6 0.82 -8.07 -2.84
C ASN A 6 1.17 -6.68 -2.28
N ILE A 7 2.46 -6.37 -2.27
CA ILE A 7 2.92 -5.03 -1.96
C ILE A 7 2.39 -4.05 -2.98
N TRP A 8 1.95 -2.89 -2.49
CA TRP A 8 1.49 -1.79 -3.33
C TRP A 8 1.90 -0.50 -2.64
N THR A 9 2.19 0.53 -3.42
CA THR A 9 2.58 1.84 -2.92
C THR A 9 1.88 2.91 -3.73
N MET A 10 1.71 4.07 -3.10
CA MET A 10 1.17 5.24 -3.75
C MET A 10 1.79 6.49 -3.15
N GLY A 11 1.95 7.50 -3.99
CA GLY A 11 2.60 8.74 -3.65
C GLY A 11 2.69 9.60 -4.90
N ASN A 12 3.37 10.73 -4.77
CA ASN A 12 3.62 11.70 -5.83
C ASN A 12 5.12 11.80 -6.18
N ASP A 13 5.94 10.90 -5.64
CA ASP A 13 7.39 10.88 -5.82
C ASP A 13 7.88 9.41 -5.88
N ASP A 14 8.54 9.06 -6.97
CA ASP A 14 8.97 7.68 -7.24
C ASP A 14 9.98 7.17 -6.21
N TYR A 15 10.89 8.04 -5.77
CA TYR A 15 11.89 7.68 -4.77
C TYR A 15 11.24 7.39 -3.41
N ALA A 16 10.30 8.24 -2.99
CA ALA A 16 9.53 8.04 -1.77
C ALA A 16 8.69 6.75 -1.83
N MET A 17 8.06 6.46 -2.96
CA MET A 17 7.30 5.23 -3.19
C MET A 17 8.21 3.99 -3.13
N ALA A 18 9.36 4.02 -3.80
CA ALA A 18 10.34 2.93 -3.75
C ALA A 18 10.89 2.72 -2.33
N LEU A 19 11.19 3.81 -1.60
CA LEU A 19 11.62 3.74 -0.21
C LEU A 19 10.55 3.11 0.69
N ALA A 20 9.28 3.48 0.52
CA ALA A 20 8.17 2.89 1.27
C ALA A 20 8.04 1.38 0.99
N ALA A 21 8.07 0.98 -0.29
CA ALA A 21 8.01 -0.43 -0.70
C ALA A 21 9.15 -1.25 -0.08
N ASN A 22 10.38 -0.78 -0.25
CA ASN A 22 11.56 -1.45 0.28
C ASN A 22 11.54 -1.54 1.80
N THR A 23 11.05 -0.51 2.48
CA THR A 23 10.90 -0.52 3.95
C THR A 23 9.91 -1.60 4.40
N VAL A 24 8.75 -1.71 3.75
CA VAL A 24 7.76 -2.77 4.05
C VAL A 24 8.35 -4.16 3.79
N ALA A 25 9.05 -4.35 2.68
CA ALA A 25 9.71 -5.62 2.37
C ALA A 25 10.74 -6.00 3.44
N ASN A 26 11.60 -5.07 3.86
CA ASN A 26 12.63 -5.28 4.88
C ASN A 26 12.04 -5.59 6.27
N MET A 27 10.86 -5.05 6.60
CA MET A 27 10.17 -5.32 7.86
C MET A 27 9.46 -6.68 7.91
N GLY A 28 9.39 -7.40 6.79
CA GLY A 28 8.57 -8.61 6.67
C GLY A 28 7.08 -8.33 6.53
N GLY A 29 6.73 -7.14 6.05
CA GLY A 29 5.34 -6.70 5.80
C GLY A 29 4.79 -5.71 6.83
N GLY A 30 3.64 -5.13 6.49
CA GLY A 30 3.04 -4.02 7.21
C GLY A 30 2.97 -2.73 6.39
N TRP A 31 3.13 -1.60 7.05
CA TRP A 31 2.91 -0.27 6.47
C TRP A 31 4.15 0.61 6.70
N ALA A 32 4.50 1.43 5.70
CA ALA A 32 5.52 2.46 5.82
C ALA A 32 4.98 3.77 5.23
N LEU A 33 5.15 4.86 5.97
CA LEU A 33 4.81 6.21 5.54
C LEU A 33 6.11 6.98 5.30
N VAL A 34 6.24 7.55 4.10
CA VAL A 34 7.39 8.36 3.71
C VAL A 34 6.92 9.80 3.49
N ASN A 35 7.68 10.75 4.03
CA ASN A 35 7.51 12.18 3.76
C ASN A 35 8.89 12.81 3.56
N ASP A 36 9.02 13.68 2.55
CA ASP A 36 10.27 14.38 2.22
C ASP A 36 11.50 13.45 2.16
N GLY A 37 11.34 12.30 1.49
CA GLY A 37 12.41 11.30 1.31
C GLY A 37 12.81 10.52 2.57
N LYS A 38 12.01 10.59 3.66
CA LYS A 38 12.30 9.89 4.92
C LYS A 38 11.12 9.04 5.37
N VAL A 39 11.41 7.87 5.91
CA VAL A 39 10.41 7.05 6.62
C VAL A 39 10.06 7.76 7.93
N VAL A 40 8.82 8.23 8.06
CA VAL A 40 8.35 8.98 9.23
C VAL A 40 7.52 8.11 10.18
N ALA A 41 6.91 7.03 9.68
CA ALA A 41 6.20 6.06 10.49
C ALA A 41 6.20 4.68 9.84
N THR A 42 6.09 3.65 10.68
CA THR A 42 5.99 2.25 10.26
C THR A 42 5.01 1.52 11.17
N VAL A 43 4.29 0.54 10.63
CA VAL A 43 3.47 -0.41 11.38
C VAL A 43 3.90 -1.80 10.97
N ARG A 44 4.45 -2.59 11.89
CA ARG A 44 4.99 -3.91 11.56
C ARG A 44 3.93 -5.00 11.71
N LEU A 45 3.67 -5.72 10.62
CA LEU A 45 2.73 -6.84 10.56
C LEU A 45 3.50 -8.08 10.08
N ASP A 46 4.29 -8.66 10.96
CA ASP A 46 5.30 -9.69 10.68
C ASP A 46 4.74 -11.08 10.35
N VAL A 47 3.44 -11.30 10.55
CA VAL A 47 2.76 -12.54 10.17
C VAL A 47 2.02 -12.31 8.86
N GLY A 48 2.61 -12.81 7.77
CA GLY A 48 2.04 -12.73 6.41
C GLY A 48 1.89 -11.32 5.85
N GLY A 49 2.48 -10.30 6.48
CA GLY A 49 2.27 -8.89 6.12
C GLY A 49 0.93 -8.32 6.61
N LEU A 50 0.16 -9.06 7.40
CA LEU A 50 -1.24 -8.76 7.73
C LEU A 50 -1.51 -8.66 9.23
N MET A 51 -0.82 -9.44 10.04
CA MET A 51 -1.02 -9.48 11.48
C MET A 51 0.31 -9.56 12.22
N THR A 52 0.24 -9.49 13.55
CA THR A 52 1.41 -9.53 14.43
C THR A 52 0.99 -10.22 15.72
N ALA A 53 1.91 -10.98 16.32
CA ALA A 53 1.69 -11.61 17.63
C ALA A 53 1.97 -10.65 18.80
N ARG A 54 2.43 -9.43 18.52
CA ARG A 54 2.73 -8.41 19.52
C ARG A 54 1.46 -7.91 20.24
N PRO A 55 1.60 -7.42 21.48
CA PRO A 55 0.51 -6.79 22.23
C PRO A 55 -0.18 -5.66 21.45
N VAL A 56 -1.52 -5.59 21.58
CA VAL A 56 -2.35 -4.62 20.85
C VAL A 56 -1.94 -3.17 21.09
N ASN A 57 -1.50 -2.84 22.30
CA ASN A 57 -1.06 -1.49 22.67
C ASN A 57 0.22 -1.07 21.93
N GLU A 58 1.12 -2.00 21.62
CA GLU A 58 2.32 -1.69 20.83
C GLU A 58 1.95 -1.35 19.38
N VAL A 59 1.08 -2.14 18.78
CA VAL A 59 0.64 -1.95 17.38
C VAL A 59 -0.27 -0.72 17.27
N ALA A 60 -1.12 -0.48 18.27
CA ALA A 60 -1.95 0.72 18.36
C ALA A 60 -1.08 1.98 18.41
N ALA A 61 0.00 1.99 19.20
CA ALA A 61 0.92 3.11 19.26
C ALA A 61 1.62 3.37 17.90
N GLU A 62 1.98 2.33 17.16
CA GLU A 62 2.51 2.46 15.80
C GLU A 62 1.48 3.06 14.83
N MET A 63 0.23 2.58 14.89
CA MET A 63 -0.88 3.11 14.08
C MET A 63 -1.17 4.58 14.41
N GLU A 64 -1.23 4.94 15.69
CA GLU A 64 -1.44 6.32 16.15
C GLU A 64 -0.31 7.24 15.67
N LYS A 65 0.95 6.79 15.77
CA LYS A 65 2.10 7.52 15.24
C LYS A 65 1.96 7.74 13.73
N LEU A 66 1.53 6.71 13.00
CA LEU A 66 1.35 6.79 11.54
C LEU A 66 0.25 7.79 11.19
N HIS A 67 -0.89 7.77 11.87
CA HIS A 67 -1.95 8.77 11.70
C HIS A 67 -1.44 10.19 12.00
N HIS A 68 -0.76 10.38 13.12
CA HIS A 68 -0.24 11.69 13.52
C HIS A 68 0.80 12.27 12.54
N GLN A 69 1.61 11.41 11.91
CA GLN A 69 2.52 11.87 10.84
C GLN A 69 1.75 12.20 9.57
N ALA A 70 0.76 11.38 9.19
CA ALA A 70 -0.06 11.64 8.02
C ALA A 70 -0.88 12.94 8.15
N ASP A 71 -1.34 13.30 9.36
CA ASP A 71 -2.08 14.55 9.65
C ASP A 71 -1.25 15.82 9.39
N LYS A 72 0.09 15.69 9.37
CA LYS A 72 1.02 16.78 9.04
C LYS A 72 1.29 16.89 7.54
N MET A 73 0.89 15.90 6.75
CA MET A 73 1.11 15.86 5.31
C MET A 73 -0.09 16.42 4.58
N ALA A 74 0.18 17.22 3.54
CA ALA A 74 -0.84 17.65 2.60
C ALA A 74 -0.95 16.62 1.47
N TRP A 75 -2.16 16.08 1.29
CA TRP A 75 -2.52 15.21 0.19
C TRP A 75 -3.40 15.98 -0.80
N ILE A 76 -4.12 15.27 -1.67
CA ILE A 76 -5.05 15.90 -2.61
C ILE A 76 -6.25 16.47 -1.83
N ASN A 77 -6.25 17.79 -1.64
CA ASN A 77 -7.32 18.58 -1.03
C ASN A 77 -7.68 18.23 0.43
N ALA A 78 -6.79 17.54 1.15
CA ALA A 78 -6.97 17.20 2.55
C ALA A 78 -5.61 16.88 3.22
N ASN A 79 -5.57 16.97 4.54
CA ASN A 79 -4.48 16.42 5.35
C ASN A 79 -4.88 15.05 5.91
N GLY A 80 -3.92 14.36 6.53
CA GLY A 80 -4.20 13.09 7.19
C GLY A 80 -4.07 11.89 6.27
N LEU A 81 -4.08 10.70 6.86
CA LEU A 81 -4.15 9.47 6.09
C LEU A 81 -5.41 9.57 5.21
N PRO A 82 -5.29 9.57 3.87
CA PRO A 82 -6.42 9.81 2.99
C PRO A 82 -7.49 8.74 3.21
N GLU A 83 -8.53 9.08 3.99
CA GLU A 83 -9.59 8.15 4.38
C GLU A 83 -10.28 7.52 3.17
N ARG A 84 -10.30 8.25 2.06
CA ARG A 84 -10.79 7.77 0.77
C ARG A 84 -9.99 6.55 0.33
N MET A 85 -8.68 6.49 0.52
CA MET A 85 -7.84 5.35 0.13
C MET A 85 -8.15 4.04 0.87
N ARG A 86 -9.02 4.05 1.90
CA ARG A 86 -9.59 2.81 2.43
C ARG A 86 -10.26 1.96 1.35
N PHE A 87 -10.75 2.56 0.24
CA PHE A 87 -11.28 1.80 -0.90
C PHE A 87 -10.25 0.83 -1.51
N ALA A 88 -8.95 1.10 -1.41
CA ALA A 88 -7.88 0.25 -1.96
C ALA A 88 -7.72 -1.08 -1.18
N PHE A 89 -8.42 -1.21 -0.06
CA PHE A 89 -8.46 -2.42 0.76
C PHE A 89 -9.81 -3.15 0.68
N LEU A 90 -10.68 -2.81 -0.29
CA LEU A 90 -11.94 -3.54 -0.50
C LEU A 90 -11.70 -4.93 -1.09
N THR A 91 -12.26 -5.96 -0.46
CA THR A 91 -12.28 -7.37 -0.90
C THR A 91 -12.85 -7.55 -2.31
N ALA A 92 -13.97 -6.91 -2.61
CA ALA A 92 -14.60 -6.92 -3.92
C ALA A 92 -14.54 -5.52 -4.52
N ALA A 93 -13.34 -5.12 -4.91
CA ALA A 93 -13.16 -3.82 -5.55
C ALA A 93 -13.93 -3.86 -6.90
N PRO A 94 -14.91 -2.97 -7.14
CA PRO A 94 -15.80 -3.03 -8.31
C PRO A 94 -15.09 -2.61 -9.62
N TRP A 95 -13.76 -2.63 -9.63
CA TRP A 95 -12.97 -2.16 -10.75
C TRP A 95 -12.87 -3.25 -11.80
N LYS A 96 -13.21 -2.83 -13.02
CA LYS A 96 -13.02 -3.63 -14.22
C LYS A 96 -11.55 -3.98 -14.42
N TRP A 97 -10.66 -3.01 -14.20
CA TRP A 97 -9.21 -3.15 -14.35
C TRP A 97 -8.53 -3.43 -13.00
N GLN A 98 -7.68 -4.44 -12.97
CA GLN A 98 -6.94 -4.88 -11.79
C GLN A 98 -5.48 -5.12 -12.15
N LEU A 99 -4.58 -4.79 -11.23
CA LEU A 99 -3.18 -5.16 -11.32
C LEU A 99 -2.96 -6.49 -10.58
N VAL A 100 -2.58 -7.54 -11.31
CA VAL A 100 -2.27 -8.87 -10.78
C VAL A 100 -0.77 -9.16 -10.91
N ALA A 101 -0.32 -10.24 -10.26
CA ALA A 101 1.06 -10.70 -10.43
C ALA A 101 1.34 -11.02 -11.92
N PRO A 102 2.46 -10.54 -12.50
CA PRO A 102 2.82 -10.83 -13.88
C PRO A 102 2.89 -12.34 -14.19
N TYR A 103 2.45 -12.73 -15.39
CA TYR A 103 2.51 -14.12 -15.88
C TYR A 103 2.74 -14.16 -17.40
N GLU A 104 2.97 -15.36 -17.97
CA GLU A 104 3.39 -15.58 -19.37
C GLU A 104 2.44 -14.97 -20.43
N GLY A 105 1.18 -14.67 -20.10
CA GLY A 105 0.21 -14.00 -20.97
C GLY A 105 -0.12 -12.54 -20.61
N ASN A 106 0.46 -12.02 -19.52
CA ASN A 106 0.27 -10.65 -19.06
C ASN A 106 1.51 -10.17 -18.28
N PRO A 107 2.61 -9.83 -18.98
CA PRO A 107 3.85 -9.42 -18.32
C PRO A 107 3.70 -8.10 -17.56
N GLY A 108 2.73 -7.25 -17.94
CA GLY A 108 2.40 -6.04 -17.20
C GLY A 108 1.53 -6.30 -15.96
N GLY A 109 0.74 -7.37 -15.96
CA GLY A 109 -0.19 -7.68 -14.88
C GLY A 109 -1.47 -6.84 -14.87
N LEU A 110 -1.65 -5.87 -15.78
CA LEU A 110 -2.89 -5.09 -15.87
C LEU A 110 -3.93 -5.84 -16.70
N VAL A 111 -5.05 -6.23 -16.08
CA VAL A 111 -6.08 -7.06 -16.70
C VAL A 111 -7.48 -6.53 -16.39
N ASP A 112 -8.34 -6.59 -17.40
CA ASP A 112 -9.77 -6.40 -17.28
C ASP A 112 -10.39 -7.71 -16.79
N VAL A 113 -10.77 -7.80 -15.52
CA VAL A 113 -11.26 -9.05 -14.91
C VAL A 113 -12.66 -9.47 -15.41
N THR A 114 -13.35 -8.59 -16.15
CA THR A 114 -14.67 -8.91 -16.74
C THR A 114 -14.58 -9.51 -18.14
N THR A 115 -13.50 -9.21 -18.87
CA THR A 115 -13.31 -9.64 -20.26
C THR A 115 -12.08 -10.50 -20.49
N GLY A 116 -11.11 -10.47 -19.56
CA GLY A 116 -9.79 -11.09 -19.69
C GLY A 116 -8.79 -10.28 -20.53
N ASN A 117 -9.19 -9.13 -21.08
CA ASN A 117 -8.30 -8.29 -21.88
C ASN A 117 -7.15 -7.73 -21.03
N THR A 118 -5.94 -7.80 -21.55
CA THR A 118 -4.75 -7.22 -20.91
C THR A 118 -4.44 -5.85 -21.50
N HIS A 119 -3.71 -5.02 -20.76
CA HIS A 119 -3.25 -3.73 -21.25
C HIS A 119 -1.75 -3.58 -20.97
N GLU A 120 -1.00 -3.01 -21.91
CA GLU A 120 0.40 -2.70 -21.68
C GLU A 120 0.55 -1.65 -20.58
N ILE A 121 1.50 -1.85 -19.67
CA ILE A 121 1.88 -0.85 -18.68
C ILE A 121 3.08 -0.10 -19.22
N ILE A 122 2.94 1.22 -19.32
CA ILE A 122 4.04 2.12 -19.65
C ILE A 122 4.65 2.57 -18.32
N TRP A 123 5.94 2.27 -18.12
CA TRP A 123 6.74 2.75 -17.00
C TRP A 123 7.34 4.11 -17.31
#